data_AF-A0A6C0GJC4-F1
#
_entry.id   AF-A0A6C0GJC4-F1
#
_cell.length_a   1.000
_cell.length_b   1.000
_cell.length_c   1.000
_cell.angle_alpha   90.00
_cell.angle_beta   90.00
_cell.angle_gamma   90.00
#
_symmetry.space_group_name_H-M   'P 1'
#
loop_
_entity.id
_entity.type
_entity.pdbx_description
1 polymer ?
#
loop_
_entity_poly.entity_id
_entity_poly.type
_entity_poly.pdbx_seq_one_letter_code
_entity_poly.pdbx_strand_id
1 'polypeptide(L)'
;MEEIKELVKIVTNRGIKKISLLDWDERKKSKDMELFYGIQKGNYTSDEKAAHSLYGSTPDQAAYKMAKSRLRKKLLNHLFFLDFSRSRISHKYEQECLNLLHQSRMLVNLGEHKTSERLLNKLFKISTETEFTYITVSCLELLLYIYSQTGKHRLFYKSKEVLLHYRTIARYEQEAEDYYNMSRLELRRSVQTRKEYLPKLVPILERLKKIWKQSHSFNAFEYYYKLNLFYYELVGNYQEIINTARDSDKLYAHGKINTIRFDHRFNKFMSVSACLRNKEYDQGLLLAKDYIHSFDTASSNWFAFMENYVLLAIHAKKYETALKLFIEVDRNPFFTKLARLTKERWNLYRSYQYFVYPHEILFTEFNYQTLVASVPEYSKDKQGFNVAILILQFLYYLKKGDTDSLLHRIEAMRKYAGTHLRDNFSDRTRDIFKLLMLVVKEDFQPVLCRKKGRYLYEKLQDVAPPGDAYAEIEIIPYEHIWEIILEIMAEQTVL
;
A
#
# COMPACT_ATOMS: atom_id res chain seq x y z
N MET A 1 -13.08 -15.99 -15.87
CA MET A 1 -13.94 -14.80 -15.75
C MET A 1 -13.22 -13.60 -15.14
N GLU A 2 -12.47 -13.79 -14.04
CA GLU A 2 -11.82 -12.70 -13.28
C GLU A 2 -11.01 -11.70 -14.11
N GLU A 3 -10.18 -12.17 -15.04
CA GLU A 3 -9.39 -11.28 -15.92
C GLU A 3 -10.27 -10.27 -16.68
N ILE A 4 -11.39 -10.73 -17.24
CA ILE A 4 -12.30 -9.88 -18.03
C ILE A 4 -13.04 -8.91 -17.13
N LYS A 5 -13.44 -9.34 -15.93
CA LYS A 5 -14.05 -8.44 -14.94
C LYS A 5 -13.11 -7.27 -14.62
N GLU A 6 -11.83 -7.55 -14.42
CA GLU A 6 -10.86 -6.50 -14.11
C GLU A 6 -10.66 -5.56 -15.30
N LEU A 7 -10.58 -6.08 -16.52
CA LEU A 7 -10.51 -5.26 -17.73
C LEU A 7 -11.77 -4.38 -17.92
N VAL A 8 -12.97 -4.94 -17.70
CA VAL A 8 -14.24 -4.19 -17.75
C VAL A 8 -14.22 -3.05 -16.73
N LYS A 9 -13.75 -3.32 -15.51
CA LYS A 9 -13.62 -2.32 -14.45
C LYS A 9 -12.62 -1.22 -14.82
N ILE A 10 -11.46 -1.56 -15.35
CA ILE A 10 -10.44 -0.60 -15.80
C ILE A 10 -11.01 0.31 -16.88
N VAL A 11 -11.59 -0.28 -17.93
CA VAL A 11 -12.15 0.46 -19.08
C VAL A 11 -13.34 1.32 -18.66
N THR A 12 -14.22 0.83 -17.77
CA THR A 12 -15.36 1.61 -17.28
C THR A 12 -14.92 2.81 -16.45
N ASN A 13 -13.89 2.64 -15.61
CA ASN A 13 -13.44 3.69 -14.71
C ASN A 13 -12.55 4.75 -15.37
N ARG A 14 -11.82 4.36 -16.42
CA ARG A 14 -10.79 5.21 -17.04
C ARG A 14 -11.00 5.46 -18.54
N GLY A 15 -11.99 4.85 -19.18
CA GLY A 15 -12.24 5.05 -20.61
C GLY A 15 -12.71 6.47 -20.94
N ILE A 16 -12.26 7.01 -22.07
CA ILE A 16 -12.74 8.28 -22.60
C ILE A 16 -14.21 8.12 -23.02
N LYS A 17 -15.13 8.85 -22.38
CA LYS A 17 -16.59 8.76 -22.62
C LYS A 17 -17.01 9.02 -24.08
N LYS A 18 -16.20 9.75 -24.87
CA LYS A 18 -16.52 10.20 -26.23
C LYS A 18 -15.87 9.40 -27.36
N ILE A 19 -14.81 8.63 -27.09
CA ILE A 19 -14.03 7.93 -28.13
C ILE A 19 -14.15 6.45 -27.84
N SER A 20 -15.19 5.84 -28.37
CA SER A 20 -15.43 4.43 -28.13
C SER A 20 -15.42 3.63 -29.42
N LEU A 21 -14.38 2.82 -29.58
CA LEU A 21 -14.40 1.67 -30.50
C LEU A 21 -15.36 0.55 -30.03
N LEU A 22 -15.91 0.63 -28.81
CA LEU A 22 -17.07 -0.15 -28.40
C LEU A 22 -18.27 0.65 -28.90
N ASP A 23 -19.00 0.14 -29.89
CA ASP A 23 -20.33 0.67 -30.20
C ASP A 23 -21.19 0.53 -28.94
N TRP A 24 -21.24 1.59 -28.12
CA TRP A 24 -22.16 1.70 -26.99
C TRP A 24 -23.60 1.85 -27.46
N ASP A 25 -23.81 1.97 -28.77
CA ASP A 25 -25.11 2.10 -29.39
C ASP A 25 -25.93 0.83 -29.12
N GLU A 26 -26.89 0.95 -28.20
CA GLU A 26 -27.69 -0.15 -27.64
C GLU A 26 -28.54 -0.90 -28.69
N ARG A 27 -28.54 -0.42 -29.94
CA ARG A 27 -29.38 -0.89 -31.05
C ARG A 27 -28.86 -2.18 -31.71
N LYS A 28 -27.59 -2.57 -31.49
CA LYS A 28 -27.05 -3.88 -31.91
C LYS A 28 -26.34 -4.59 -30.75
N LYS A 29 -27.11 -5.29 -29.92
CA LYS A 29 -26.60 -6.09 -28.80
C LYS A 29 -25.89 -7.34 -29.31
N SER A 30 -24.63 -7.23 -29.70
CA SER A 30 -23.81 -8.41 -29.91
C SER A 30 -23.58 -9.11 -28.55
N LYS A 31 -23.51 -10.45 -28.56
CA LYS A 31 -23.43 -11.25 -27.32
C LYS A 31 -22.20 -10.95 -26.45
N ASP A 32 -21.12 -10.47 -27.05
CA ASP A 32 -19.95 -9.96 -26.34
C ASP A 32 -20.22 -8.62 -25.62
N MET A 33 -21.11 -7.75 -26.15
CA MET A 33 -21.55 -6.53 -25.47
C MET A 33 -22.56 -6.84 -24.36
N GLU A 34 -23.45 -7.83 -24.55
CA GLU A 34 -24.30 -8.35 -23.48
C GLU A 34 -23.45 -8.90 -22.32
N LEU A 35 -22.38 -9.65 -22.64
CA LEU A 35 -21.40 -10.11 -21.66
C LEU A 35 -20.73 -8.93 -20.93
N PHE A 36 -20.31 -7.88 -21.64
CA PHE A 36 -19.75 -6.67 -21.03
C PHE A 36 -20.71 -6.04 -20.02
N TYR A 37 -21.94 -5.73 -20.44
CA TYR A 37 -22.92 -5.05 -19.58
C TYR A 37 -23.36 -5.92 -18.40
N GLY A 38 -23.49 -7.23 -18.62
CA GLY A 38 -23.81 -8.16 -17.54
C GLY A 38 -22.68 -8.28 -16.51
N ILE A 39 -21.41 -8.17 -16.93
CA ILE A 39 -20.27 -8.07 -16.01
C ILE A 39 -20.28 -6.72 -15.28
N GLN A 40 -20.45 -5.62 -16.02
CA GLN A 40 -20.43 -4.26 -15.46
C GLN A 40 -21.51 -4.06 -14.39
N LYS A 41 -22.72 -4.61 -14.60
CA LYS A 41 -23.84 -4.57 -13.65
C LYS A 41 -23.71 -5.57 -12.50
N GLY A 42 -22.72 -6.46 -12.53
CA GLY A 42 -22.51 -7.50 -11.51
C GLY A 42 -23.37 -8.76 -11.68
N ASN A 43 -24.14 -8.87 -12.77
CA ASN A 43 -25.00 -10.03 -13.04
C ASN A 43 -24.18 -11.30 -13.36
N TYR A 44 -23.01 -11.13 -13.98
CA TYR A 44 -22.14 -12.23 -14.41
C TYR A 44 -20.92 -12.37 -13.51
N THR A 45 -21.09 -13.15 -12.44
CA THR A 45 -20.03 -13.42 -11.46
C THR A 45 -19.15 -14.63 -11.81
N SER A 46 -19.57 -15.51 -12.72
CA SER A 46 -18.78 -16.67 -13.13
C SER A 46 -19.01 -16.98 -14.61
N ASP A 47 -18.12 -17.79 -15.19
CA ASP A 47 -18.24 -18.22 -16.59
C ASP A 47 -19.51 -19.06 -16.80
N GLU A 48 -19.92 -19.86 -15.81
CA GLU A 48 -21.14 -20.68 -15.83
C GLU A 48 -22.40 -19.82 -15.89
N LYS A 49 -22.50 -18.82 -15.01
CA LYS A 49 -23.66 -17.91 -14.99
C LYS A 49 -23.76 -17.12 -16.30
N ALA A 50 -22.63 -16.65 -16.83
CA ALA A 50 -22.58 -15.90 -18.06
C ALA A 50 -22.97 -16.76 -19.28
N ALA A 51 -22.40 -17.97 -19.39
CA ALA A 51 -22.70 -18.89 -20.49
C ALA A 51 -24.17 -19.34 -20.48
N HIS A 52 -24.69 -19.68 -19.30
CA HIS A 52 -26.09 -20.08 -19.16
C HIS A 52 -27.04 -18.92 -19.50
N SER A 53 -26.77 -17.70 -19.02
CA SER A 53 -27.62 -16.55 -19.31
C SER A 53 -27.57 -16.09 -20.78
N LEU A 54 -26.41 -16.16 -21.44
CA LEU A 54 -26.24 -15.62 -22.79
C LEU A 54 -26.66 -16.61 -23.88
N TYR A 55 -26.45 -17.90 -23.64
CA TYR A 55 -26.55 -18.97 -24.64
C TYR A 55 -27.34 -20.20 -24.17
N GLY A 56 -27.82 -20.24 -22.92
CA GLY A 56 -28.45 -21.43 -22.35
C GLY A 56 -27.47 -22.61 -22.20
N SER A 57 -26.16 -22.33 -22.16
CA SER A 57 -25.12 -23.34 -22.36
C SER A 57 -24.10 -23.44 -21.24
N THR A 58 -23.18 -24.39 -21.39
CA THR A 58 -21.98 -24.48 -20.56
C THR A 58 -20.88 -23.53 -21.06
N PRO A 59 -19.90 -23.19 -20.21
CA PRO A 59 -18.72 -22.39 -20.59
C PRO A 59 -17.87 -23.00 -21.71
N ASP A 60 -18.01 -24.31 -21.95
CA ASP A 60 -17.21 -25.01 -22.94
C ASP A 60 -17.66 -24.84 -24.37
N GLN A 61 -18.89 -24.36 -24.58
CA GLN A 61 -19.44 -24.15 -25.90
C GLN A 61 -18.64 -23.09 -26.68
N ALA A 62 -18.35 -23.39 -27.94
CA ALA A 62 -17.56 -22.55 -28.83
C ALA A 62 -18.13 -21.12 -28.97
N ALA A 63 -19.45 -20.97 -28.98
CA ALA A 63 -20.13 -19.67 -29.07
C ALA A 63 -19.78 -18.75 -27.89
N TYR A 64 -19.83 -19.27 -26.67
CA TYR A 64 -19.45 -18.50 -25.48
C TYR A 64 -17.96 -18.17 -25.48
N LYS A 65 -17.08 -19.14 -25.77
CA LYS A 65 -15.63 -18.92 -25.90
C LYS A 65 -15.29 -17.84 -26.93
N MET A 66 -16.01 -17.82 -28.07
CA MET A 66 -15.86 -16.78 -29.09
C MET A 66 -16.32 -15.40 -28.60
N ALA A 67 -17.49 -15.28 -27.97
CA ALA A 67 -17.96 -14.01 -27.42
C ALA A 67 -16.99 -13.44 -26.37
N LYS A 68 -16.52 -14.32 -25.47
CA LYS A 68 -15.52 -13.98 -24.45
C LYS A 68 -14.21 -13.50 -25.07
N SER A 69 -13.71 -14.18 -26.10
CA SER A 69 -12.50 -13.80 -26.83
C SER A 69 -12.65 -12.45 -27.55
N ARG A 70 -13.78 -12.23 -28.24
CA ARG A 70 -14.09 -10.95 -28.90
C ARG A 70 -14.16 -9.80 -27.89
N LEU A 71 -14.83 -10.00 -26.76
CA LEU A 71 -14.89 -9.02 -25.68
C LEU A 71 -13.48 -8.69 -25.17
N ARG A 72 -12.67 -9.71 -24.87
CA ARG A 72 -11.28 -9.53 -24.42
C ARG A 72 -10.48 -8.69 -25.41
N LYS A 73 -10.56 -9.00 -26.71
CA LYS A 73 -9.88 -8.23 -27.77
C LYS A 73 -10.34 -6.77 -27.80
N LYS A 74 -11.65 -6.52 -27.71
CA LYS A 74 -12.20 -5.15 -27.67
C LYS A 74 -11.74 -4.38 -26.44
N LEU A 75 -11.73 -5.01 -25.26
CA LEU A 75 -11.25 -4.41 -24.02
C LEU A 75 -9.76 -4.08 -24.07
N LEU A 76 -8.92 -4.96 -24.62
CA LEU A 76 -7.50 -4.70 -24.82
C LEU A 76 -7.27 -3.51 -25.78
N ASN A 77 -8.03 -3.44 -26.87
CA ASN A 77 -7.99 -2.29 -27.78
C ASN A 77 -8.42 -0.98 -27.11
N HIS A 78 -9.30 -1.05 -26.10
CA HIS A 78 -9.70 0.13 -25.32
C HIS A 78 -8.60 0.67 -24.41
N LEU A 79 -7.55 -0.10 -24.13
CA LEU A 79 -6.42 0.37 -23.31
C LEU A 79 -5.69 1.56 -23.98
N PHE A 80 -5.76 1.69 -25.31
CA PHE A 80 -5.21 2.83 -26.04
C PHE A 80 -5.97 4.15 -25.83
N PHE A 81 -7.18 4.09 -25.27
CA PHE A 81 -8.10 5.23 -25.10
C PHE A 81 -8.42 5.49 -23.63
N LEU A 82 -7.52 5.10 -22.72
CA LEU A 82 -7.65 5.42 -21.32
C LEU A 82 -7.27 6.89 -21.07
N ASP A 83 -8.07 7.54 -20.23
CA ASP A 83 -7.83 8.90 -19.77
C ASP A 83 -7.00 8.90 -18.48
N PHE A 84 -5.75 9.32 -18.61
CA PHE A 84 -4.83 9.52 -17.48
C PHE A 84 -4.76 10.99 -17.03
N SER A 85 -5.61 11.89 -17.55
CA SER A 85 -5.62 13.31 -17.16
C SER A 85 -5.88 13.52 -15.66
N ARG A 86 -6.64 12.62 -15.03
CA ARG A 86 -6.94 12.62 -13.60
C ARG A 86 -5.83 12.00 -12.74
N SER A 87 -4.87 11.31 -13.35
CA SER A 87 -3.73 10.73 -12.64
C SER A 87 -2.78 11.86 -12.27
N ARG A 88 -2.66 12.18 -10.97
CA ARG A 88 -1.68 13.14 -10.43
C ARG A 88 -0.23 12.64 -10.47
N ILE A 89 0.06 11.62 -11.28
CA ILE A 89 1.33 10.87 -11.32
C ILE A 89 1.96 11.04 -12.71
N SER A 90 3.27 10.92 -12.79
CA SER A 90 4.09 10.85 -14.02
C SER A 90 3.56 9.91 -15.12
N HIS A 91 2.70 8.94 -14.79
CA HIS A 91 2.06 8.03 -15.76
C HIS A 91 1.37 8.74 -16.93
N LYS A 92 0.82 9.95 -16.74
CA LYS A 92 0.24 10.71 -17.85
C LYS A 92 1.29 11.02 -18.92
N TYR A 93 2.47 11.47 -18.50
CA TYR A 93 3.59 11.77 -19.38
C TYR A 93 4.17 10.51 -19.99
N GLU A 94 4.28 9.43 -19.21
CA GLU A 94 4.73 8.14 -19.73
C GLU A 94 3.81 7.63 -20.84
N GLN A 95 2.49 7.72 -20.65
CA GLN A 95 1.52 7.32 -21.67
C GLN A 95 1.61 8.20 -22.92
N GLU A 96 1.76 9.52 -22.77
CA GLU A 96 1.97 10.42 -23.91
C GLU A 96 3.23 10.03 -24.70
N CYS A 97 4.33 9.75 -23.98
CA CYS A 97 5.58 9.29 -24.56
C CYS A 97 5.44 7.97 -25.32
N LEU A 98 4.79 6.97 -24.73
CA LEU A 98 4.54 5.67 -25.37
C LEU A 98 3.66 5.82 -26.62
N ASN A 99 2.63 6.67 -26.56
CA ASN A 99 1.76 6.94 -27.70
C ASN A 99 2.53 7.59 -28.87
N LEU A 100 3.34 8.61 -28.57
CA LEU A 100 4.18 9.27 -29.57
C LEU A 100 5.21 8.31 -30.18
N LEU A 101 5.84 7.46 -29.36
CA LEU A 101 6.80 6.46 -29.82
C LEU A 101 6.14 5.45 -30.76
N HIS A 102 4.96 4.94 -30.39
CA HIS A 102 4.20 3.99 -31.20
C HIS A 102 3.78 4.60 -32.54
N GLN A 103 3.18 5.79 -32.54
CA GLN A 103 2.79 6.51 -33.76
C GLN A 103 3.99 6.76 -34.68
N SER A 104 5.11 7.20 -34.10
CA SER A 104 6.34 7.45 -34.85
C SER A 104 6.88 6.18 -35.50
N ARG A 105 6.91 5.05 -34.77
CA ARG A 105 7.33 3.75 -35.30
C ARG A 105 6.44 3.29 -36.45
N MET A 106 5.13 3.44 -36.33
CA MET A 106 4.20 3.07 -37.41
C MET A 106 4.43 3.92 -38.66
N LEU A 107 4.59 5.23 -38.51
CA LEU A 107 4.92 6.12 -39.63
C LEU A 107 6.25 5.75 -40.30
N VAL A 108 7.30 5.45 -39.51
CA VAL A 108 8.57 4.99 -40.06
C VAL A 108 8.40 3.72 -40.89
N ASN A 109 7.67 2.73 -40.38
CA ASN A 109 7.43 1.47 -41.07
C ASN A 109 6.64 1.65 -42.38
N LEU A 110 5.85 2.74 -42.48
CA LEU A 110 5.11 3.12 -43.68
C LEU A 110 5.90 4.05 -44.62
N GLY A 111 7.16 4.37 -44.30
CA GLY A 111 8.01 5.28 -45.09
C GLY A 111 7.81 6.78 -44.80
N GLU A 112 6.92 7.13 -43.87
CA GLU A 112 6.59 8.52 -43.53
C GLU A 112 7.59 9.13 -42.53
N HIS A 113 8.78 9.47 -43.03
CA HIS A 113 9.90 9.94 -42.19
C HIS A 113 9.73 11.36 -41.64
N LYS A 114 9.22 12.31 -42.44
CA LYS A 114 9.11 13.73 -42.05
C LYS A 114 8.16 13.94 -40.87
N THR A 115 6.99 13.32 -40.92
CA THR A 115 5.99 13.40 -39.84
C THR A 115 6.49 12.67 -38.59
N SER A 116 7.11 11.50 -38.77
CA SER A 116 7.70 10.73 -37.68
C SER A 116 8.78 11.51 -36.93
N GLU A 117 9.71 12.14 -37.66
CA GLU A 117 10.77 12.99 -37.07
C GLU A 117 10.19 14.13 -36.21
N ARG A 118 9.11 14.78 -36.66
CA ARG A 118 8.44 15.83 -35.88
C ARG A 118 7.86 15.29 -34.57
N LEU A 119 7.22 14.12 -34.61
CA LEU A 119 6.70 13.47 -33.39
C LEU A 119 7.83 13.01 -32.46
N LEU A 120 8.92 12.49 -33.01
CA LEU A 120 10.09 12.07 -32.23
C LEU A 120 10.81 13.23 -31.56
N ASN A 121 10.90 14.40 -32.22
CA ASN A 121 11.46 15.58 -31.57
C ASN A 121 10.59 16.07 -30.40
N LYS A 122 9.26 15.97 -30.52
CA LYS A 122 8.34 16.21 -29.38
C LYS A 122 8.55 15.17 -28.28
N LEU A 123 8.63 13.88 -28.64
CA LEU A 123 8.88 12.79 -27.71
C LEU A 123 10.18 13.00 -26.94
N PHE A 124 11.27 13.31 -27.65
CA PHE A 124 12.57 13.54 -27.05
C PHE A 124 12.54 14.65 -26.01
N LYS A 125 11.82 15.76 -26.27
CA LYS A 125 11.65 16.84 -25.29
C LYS A 125 10.96 16.34 -24.01
N ILE A 126 9.83 15.65 -24.16
CA ILE A 126 9.06 15.16 -23.00
C ILE A 126 9.86 14.10 -22.25
N SER A 127 10.40 13.10 -22.94
CA SER A 127 11.07 11.96 -22.32
C SER A 127 12.36 12.35 -21.59
N THR A 128 13.05 13.41 -22.04
CA THR A 128 14.24 13.95 -21.36
C THR A 128 13.87 14.78 -20.14
N GLU A 129 12.86 15.65 -20.23
CA GLU A 129 12.33 16.42 -19.09
C GLU A 129 11.81 15.52 -17.97
N THR A 130 11.15 14.42 -18.34
CA THR A 130 10.64 13.44 -17.38
C THR A 130 11.63 12.33 -17.03
N GLU A 131 12.83 12.32 -17.61
CA GLU A 131 13.83 11.25 -17.38
C GLU A 131 13.27 9.82 -17.60
N PHE A 132 12.48 9.61 -18.67
CA PHE A 132 12.16 8.26 -19.14
C PHE A 132 13.28 7.76 -20.04
N THR A 133 14.39 7.35 -19.44
CA THR A 133 15.64 6.98 -20.14
C THR A 133 15.41 5.91 -21.21
N TYR A 134 14.66 4.84 -20.91
CA TYR A 134 14.40 3.77 -21.88
C TYR A 134 13.64 4.26 -23.13
N ILE A 135 12.67 5.15 -22.94
CA ILE A 135 11.92 5.78 -24.05
C ILE A 135 12.85 6.71 -24.83
N THR A 136 13.70 7.47 -24.14
CA THR A 136 14.67 8.39 -24.76
C THR A 136 15.65 7.63 -25.65
N VAL A 137 16.16 6.48 -25.19
CA VAL A 137 17.01 5.57 -25.99
C VAL A 137 16.25 5.10 -27.24
N SER A 138 15.04 4.57 -27.09
CA SER A 138 14.22 4.11 -28.23
C SER A 138 13.88 5.23 -29.22
N CYS A 139 13.63 6.44 -28.72
CA CYS A 139 13.38 7.63 -29.53
C CYS A 139 14.60 7.99 -30.39
N LEU A 140 15.79 8.03 -29.78
CA LEU A 140 17.04 8.36 -30.46
C LEU A 140 17.45 7.29 -31.47
N GLU A 141 17.20 6.01 -31.18
CA GLU A 141 17.42 4.92 -32.14
C GLU A 141 16.55 5.07 -33.39
N LEU A 142 15.27 5.46 -33.21
CA LEU A 142 14.39 5.69 -34.34
C LEU A 142 14.76 6.96 -35.13
N LEU A 143 15.21 8.02 -34.45
CA LEU A 143 15.76 9.21 -35.11
C LEU A 143 17.01 8.89 -35.93
N LEU A 144 17.95 8.08 -35.41
CA LEU A 144 19.12 7.65 -36.17
C LEU A 144 18.74 6.86 -37.42
N TYR A 145 17.74 5.97 -37.32
CA TYR A 145 17.20 5.28 -38.48
C TYR A 145 16.65 6.27 -39.52
N ILE A 146 15.84 7.24 -39.11
CA ILE A 146 15.31 8.26 -40.04
C ILE A 146 16.45 9.07 -40.68
N TYR A 147 17.44 9.50 -39.89
CA TYR A 147 18.55 10.30 -40.40
C TYR A 147 19.45 9.52 -41.35
N SER A 148 19.59 8.21 -41.19
CA SER A 148 20.32 7.37 -42.15
C SER A 148 19.54 7.21 -43.45
N GLN A 149 18.21 7.02 -43.40
CA GLN A 149 17.37 6.94 -44.60
C GLN A 149 17.27 8.27 -45.37
N THR A 150 17.30 9.39 -44.65
CA THR A 150 17.12 10.74 -45.22
C THR A 150 18.42 11.50 -45.51
N GLY A 151 19.59 10.89 -45.25
CA GLY A 151 20.90 11.50 -45.51
C GLY A 151 21.27 12.69 -44.61
N LYS A 152 20.66 12.81 -43.42
CA LYS A 152 20.88 13.94 -42.49
C LYS A 152 22.15 13.76 -41.64
N HIS A 153 23.32 13.79 -42.29
CA HIS A 153 24.63 13.47 -41.69
C HIS A 153 24.91 14.17 -40.34
N ARG A 154 24.80 15.49 -40.28
CA ARG A 154 25.13 16.26 -39.05
C ARG A 154 24.22 15.87 -37.88
N LEU A 155 22.92 15.69 -38.15
CA LEU A 155 21.96 15.29 -37.13
C LEU A 155 22.19 13.84 -36.68
N PHE A 156 22.56 12.95 -37.59
CA PHE A 156 22.89 11.57 -37.27
C PHE A 156 24.02 11.47 -36.24
N TYR A 157 25.19 12.08 -36.51
CA TYR A 157 26.32 11.98 -35.59
C TYR A 157 26.05 12.67 -34.25
N LYS A 158 25.38 13.83 -34.26
CA LYS A 158 24.96 14.51 -33.02
C LYS A 158 24.02 13.63 -32.18
N SER A 159 23.00 13.02 -32.78
CA SER A 159 22.08 12.13 -32.07
C SER A 159 22.74 10.83 -31.62
N LYS A 160 23.77 10.35 -32.33
CA LYS A 160 24.52 9.15 -31.96
C LYS A 160 25.32 9.37 -30.67
N GLU A 161 25.96 10.52 -30.51
CA GLU A 161 26.66 10.90 -29.28
C GLU A 161 25.70 10.98 -28.09
N VAL A 162 24.56 11.65 -28.29
CA VAL A 162 23.50 11.74 -27.26
C VAL A 162 22.95 10.35 -26.91
N LEU A 163 22.76 9.47 -27.89
CA LEU A 163 22.33 8.09 -27.65
C LEU A 163 23.34 7.31 -26.81
N LEU A 164 24.64 7.48 -27.08
CA LEU A 164 25.68 6.80 -26.30
C LEU A 164 25.60 7.17 -24.81
N HIS A 165 25.42 8.47 -24.52
CA HIS A 165 25.22 8.96 -23.16
C HIS A 165 24.00 8.30 -22.48
N TYR A 166 22.83 8.33 -23.12
CA TYR A 166 21.62 7.72 -22.54
C TYR A 166 21.69 6.20 -22.43
N ARG A 167 22.41 5.50 -23.33
CA ARG A 167 22.67 4.06 -23.18
C ARG A 167 23.53 3.75 -21.96
N THR A 168 24.51 4.59 -21.64
CA THR A 168 25.29 4.46 -20.41
C THR A 168 24.41 4.61 -19.18
N ILE A 169 23.52 5.62 -19.16
CA ILE A 169 22.54 5.80 -18.07
C ILE A 169 21.60 4.59 -17.98
N ALA A 170 21.05 4.13 -19.10
CA ALA A 170 20.14 2.98 -19.15
C ALA A 170 20.78 1.71 -18.56
N ARG A 171 22.07 1.47 -18.82
CA ARG A 171 22.79 0.33 -18.23
C ARG A 171 22.86 0.41 -16.71
N TYR A 172 23.11 1.61 -16.16
CA TYR A 172 23.09 1.83 -14.71
C TYR A 172 21.69 1.63 -14.13
N GLU A 173 20.65 2.10 -14.82
CA GLU A 173 19.27 1.91 -14.39
C GLU A 173 18.85 0.43 -14.39
N GLN A 174 19.24 -0.33 -15.41
CA GLN A 174 18.98 -1.77 -15.50
C GLN A 174 19.64 -2.53 -14.34
N GLU A 175 20.90 -2.23 -14.03
CA GLU A 175 21.59 -2.83 -12.88
C GLU A 175 20.87 -2.50 -11.56
N ALA A 176 20.45 -1.24 -11.38
CA ALA A 176 19.69 -0.83 -10.20
C ALA A 176 18.31 -1.49 -10.11
N GLU A 177 17.63 -1.65 -11.25
CA GLU A 177 16.35 -2.32 -11.37
C GLU A 177 16.46 -3.79 -10.97
N ASP A 178 17.50 -4.51 -11.43
CA ASP A 178 17.73 -5.91 -11.08
C ASP A 178 17.91 -6.09 -9.56
N TYR A 179 18.75 -5.26 -8.95
CA TYR A 179 18.94 -5.25 -7.49
C TYR A 179 17.64 -5.00 -6.74
N TYR A 180 16.88 -3.99 -7.17
CA TYR A 180 15.62 -3.63 -6.55
C TYR A 180 14.58 -4.73 -6.69
N ASN A 181 14.38 -5.28 -7.89
CA ASN A 181 13.39 -6.32 -8.17
C ASN A 181 13.72 -7.62 -7.44
N MET A 182 14.98 -8.04 -7.44
CA MET A 182 15.44 -9.20 -6.66
C MET A 182 15.17 -8.99 -5.16
N SER A 183 15.55 -7.83 -4.61
CA SER A 183 15.33 -7.53 -3.20
C SER A 183 13.83 -7.51 -2.87
N ARG A 184 13.00 -6.90 -3.72
CA ARG A 184 11.54 -6.84 -3.56
C ARG A 184 10.89 -8.22 -3.59
N LEU A 185 11.38 -9.13 -4.43
CA LEU A 185 10.90 -10.51 -4.48
C LEU A 185 11.14 -11.22 -3.15
N GLU A 186 12.36 -11.12 -2.62
CA GLU A 186 12.72 -11.75 -1.34
C GLU A 186 11.96 -11.13 -0.16
N LEU A 187 11.79 -9.81 -0.15
CA LEU A 187 11.08 -9.10 0.92
C LEU A 187 9.57 -9.41 0.98
N ARG A 188 8.96 -9.88 -0.11
CA ARG A 188 7.54 -10.29 -0.13
C ARG A 188 7.29 -11.67 0.50
N ARG A 189 8.34 -12.41 0.82
CA ARG A 189 8.23 -13.75 1.41
C ARG A 189 7.88 -13.68 2.90
N SER A 190 8.06 -14.79 3.60
CA SER A 190 7.74 -14.90 5.03
C SER A 190 8.59 -13.96 5.90
N VAL A 191 8.12 -13.72 7.13
CA VAL A 191 8.88 -13.02 8.18
C VAL A 191 10.29 -13.59 8.34
N GLN A 192 10.42 -14.91 8.39
CA GLN A 192 11.72 -15.58 8.55
C GLN A 192 12.66 -15.29 7.39
N THR A 193 12.17 -15.39 6.16
CA THR A 193 12.96 -15.10 4.96
C THR A 193 13.45 -13.66 4.92
N ARG A 194 12.63 -12.70 5.37
CA ARG A 194 13.05 -11.30 5.49
C ARG A 194 14.20 -11.12 6.46
N LYS A 195 14.14 -11.77 7.63
CA LYS A 195 15.21 -11.73 8.65
C LYS A 195 16.53 -12.26 8.09
N GLU A 196 16.50 -13.36 7.36
CA GLU A 196 17.68 -13.97 6.73
C GLU A 196 18.25 -13.13 5.57
N TYR A 197 17.40 -12.36 4.88
CA TYR A 197 17.81 -11.52 3.76
C TYR A 197 18.35 -10.14 4.19
N LEU A 198 18.00 -9.65 5.39
CA LEU A 198 18.43 -8.34 5.90
C LEU A 198 19.93 -8.04 5.75
N PRO A 199 20.86 -8.95 6.10
CA PRO A 199 22.30 -8.70 5.93
C PRO A 199 22.72 -8.49 4.47
N LYS A 200 22.01 -9.10 3.52
CA LYS A 200 22.29 -8.97 2.08
C LYS A 200 21.85 -7.62 1.51
N LEU A 201 20.93 -6.92 2.16
CA LEU A 201 20.46 -5.61 1.70
C LEU A 201 21.51 -4.51 1.85
N VAL A 202 22.37 -4.58 2.87
CA VAL A 202 23.38 -3.54 3.14
C VAL A 202 24.30 -3.30 1.93
N PRO A 203 25.01 -4.31 1.39
CA PRO A 203 25.86 -4.10 0.21
C PRO A 203 25.06 -3.72 -1.05
N ILE A 204 23.80 -4.17 -1.16
CA ILE A 204 22.92 -3.77 -2.28
C ILE A 204 22.60 -2.28 -2.21
N LEU A 205 22.26 -1.76 -1.02
CA LEU A 205 21.98 -0.34 -0.81
C LEU A 205 23.19 0.54 -1.10
N GLU A 206 24.39 0.11 -0.67
CA GLU A 206 25.64 0.79 -1.00
C GLU A 206 25.87 0.85 -2.51
N ARG A 207 25.63 -0.27 -3.22
CA ARG A 207 25.75 -0.33 -4.67
C ARG A 207 24.74 0.58 -5.36
N LEU A 208 23.47 0.54 -4.97
CA LEU A 208 22.42 1.41 -5.51
C LEU A 208 22.74 2.90 -5.30
N LYS A 209 23.22 3.27 -4.10
CA LYS A 209 23.66 4.64 -3.80
C LYS A 209 24.82 5.07 -4.69
N LYS A 210 25.78 4.18 -4.95
CA LYS A 210 26.90 4.43 -5.87
C LYS A 210 26.41 4.58 -7.31
N ILE A 211 25.50 3.73 -7.76
CA ILE A 211 24.89 3.82 -9.10
C ILE A 211 24.20 5.18 -9.27
N TRP A 212 23.37 5.59 -8.31
CA TRP A 212 22.70 6.90 -8.36
C TRP A 212 23.71 8.05 -8.43
N LYS A 213 24.77 8.04 -7.61
CA LYS A 213 25.83 9.06 -7.65
C LYS A 213 26.58 9.11 -8.99
N GLN A 214 26.67 7.98 -9.70
CA GLN A 214 27.35 7.90 -10.99
C GLN A 214 26.44 8.32 -12.15
N SER A 215 25.19 7.86 -12.14
CA SER A 215 24.25 8.07 -13.24
C SER A 215 23.47 9.38 -13.13
N HIS A 216 23.28 9.90 -11.91
CA HIS A 216 22.36 11.00 -11.59
C HIS A 216 20.91 10.75 -12.08
N SER A 217 20.56 9.49 -12.36
CA SER A 217 19.24 9.12 -12.86
C SER A 217 18.20 9.09 -11.75
N PHE A 218 17.01 9.60 -12.03
CA PHE A 218 15.85 9.45 -11.16
C PHE A 218 15.49 7.98 -10.88
N ASN A 219 15.59 7.06 -11.86
CA ASN A 219 15.28 5.64 -11.64
C ASN A 219 16.23 5.04 -10.60
N ALA A 220 17.53 5.29 -10.73
CA ALA A 220 18.53 4.82 -9.76
C ALA A 220 18.29 5.40 -8.36
N PHE A 221 17.95 6.69 -8.27
CA PHE A 221 17.54 7.32 -7.02
C PHE A 221 16.31 6.65 -6.43
N GLU A 222 15.24 6.46 -7.22
CA GLU A 222 13.96 5.92 -6.77
C GLU A 222 14.12 4.49 -6.21
N TYR A 223 14.91 3.65 -6.89
CA TYR A 223 15.23 2.30 -6.42
C TYR A 223 16.03 2.31 -5.11
N TYR A 224 17.08 3.15 -5.02
CA TYR A 224 17.84 3.33 -3.79
C TYR A 224 16.94 3.80 -2.64
N TYR A 225 16.22 4.90 -2.85
CA TYR A 225 15.37 5.54 -1.86
C TYR A 225 14.31 4.57 -1.31
N LYS A 226 13.54 3.92 -2.19
CA LYS A 226 12.49 2.97 -1.76
C LYS A 226 13.06 1.78 -1.01
N LEU A 227 14.15 1.19 -1.49
CA LEU A 227 14.76 0.05 -0.81
C LEU A 227 15.39 0.44 0.53
N ASN A 228 15.96 1.65 0.62
CA ASN A 228 16.53 2.18 1.85
C ASN A 228 15.44 2.38 2.92
N LEU A 229 14.27 2.90 2.53
CA LEU A 229 13.12 3.00 3.43
C LEU A 229 12.64 1.63 3.91
N PHE A 230 12.51 0.65 3.00
CA PHE A 230 12.12 -0.71 3.39
C PHE A 230 13.15 -1.37 4.31
N TYR A 231 14.45 -1.14 4.08
CA TYR A 231 15.48 -1.64 4.98
C TYR A 231 15.31 -1.08 6.39
N TYR A 232 15.15 0.24 6.53
CA TYR A 232 14.95 0.87 7.83
C TYR A 232 13.67 0.44 8.53
N GLU A 233 12.59 0.23 7.77
CA GLU A 233 11.32 -0.31 8.27
C GLU A 233 11.48 -1.73 8.84
N LEU A 234 12.29 -2.56 8.18
CA LEU A 234 12.53 -3.94 8.62
C LEU A 234 13.41 -4.04 9.86
N VAL A 235 14.43 -3.18 9.99
CA VAL A 235 15.29 -3.13 11.18
C VAL A 235 14.68 -2.31 12.32
N GLY A 236 13.56 -1.63 12.08
CA GLY A 236 12.87 -0.80 13.08
C GLY A 236 13.54 0.55 13.34
N ASN A 237 14.38 1.04 12.42
CA ASN A 237 15.00 2.35 12.54
C ASN A 237 14.13 3.42 11.87
N TYR A 238 13.01 3.73 12.51
CA TYR A 238 12.04 4.68 11.98
C TYR A 238 12.55 6.13 11.98
N GLN A 239 13.50 6.47 12.85
CA GLN A 239 14.17 7.78 12.82
C GLN A 239 14.88 8.02 11.48
N GLU A 240 15.57 7.02 10.95
CA GLU A 240 16.25 7.14 9.66
C GLU A 240 15.27 7.19 8.47
N ILE A 241 14.06 6.66 8.61
CA ILE A 241 12.97 6.88 7.63
C ILE A 241 12.58 8.35 7.62
N ILE A 242 12.39 8.97 8.79
CA ILE A 242 12.07 10.40 8.91
C ILE A 242 13.19 11.25 8.29
N ASN A 243 14.45 10.93 8.60
CA ASN A 243 15.61 11.63 8.05
C ASN A 243 15.70 11.47 6.52
N THR A 244 15.56 10.25 6.01
CA THR A 244 15.58 9.96 4.57
C THR A 244 14.45 10.67 3.83
N ALA A 245 13.25 10.72 4.41
CA ALA A 245 12.11 11.42 3.84
C ALA A 245 12.36 12.95 3.75
N ARG A 246 12.89 13.54 4.82
CA ARG A 246 13.25 14.96 4.88
C ARG A 246 14.36 15.31 3.89
N ASP A 247 15.38 14.47 3.78
CA ASP A 247 16.46 14.70 2.81
C ASP A 247 15.99 14.57 1.37
N SER A 248 15.03 13.68 1.10
CA SER A 248 14.40 13.55 -0.22
C SER A 248 13.58 14.79 -0.58
N ASP A 249 12.87 15.39 0.39
CA ASP A 249 12.18 16.67 0.18
C ASP A 249 13.17 17.81 -0.11
N LYS A 250 14.34 17.83 0.55
CA LYS A 250 15.40 18.79 0.22
C LYS A 250 15.92 18.58 -1.20
N LEU A 251 16.21 17.34 -1.59
CA LEU A 251 16.68 17.02 -2.95
C LEU A 251 15.65 17.45 -3.99
N TYR A 252 14.37 17.22 -3.72
CA TYR A 252 13.26 17.68 -4.55
C TYR A 252 13.24 19.21 -4.67
N ALA A 253 13.28 19.93 -3.55
CA ALA A 253 13.23 21.39 -3.53
C ALA A 253 14.41 22.05 -4.27
N HIS A 254 15.58 21.41 -4.27
CA HIS A 254 16.77 21.87 -5.00
C HIS A 254 16.86 21.35 -6.45
N GLY A 255 15.84 20.66 -6.95
CA GLY A 255 15.82 20.11 -8.31
C GLY A 255 16.89 19.05 -8.57
N LYS A 256 17.36 18.34 -7.53
CA LYS A 256 18.37 17.27 -7.63
C LYS A 256 17.77 15.92 -8.00
N ILE A 257 16.45 15.81 -7.92
CA ILE A 257 15.65 14.66 -8.37
C ILE A 257 14.47 15.17 -9.20
N ASN A 258 13.99 14.33 -10.11
CA ASN A 258 12.95 14.72 -11.04
C ASN A 258 11.63 15.13 -10.35
N THR A 259 11.22 16.37 -10.55
CA THR A 259 10.06 16.94 -9.84
C THR A 259 8.71 16.47 -10.37
N ILE A 260 8.68 15.95 -11.61
CA ILE A 260 7.48 15.38 -12.24
C ILE A 260 7.25 13.95 -11.76
N ARG A 261 8.33 13.21 -11.51
CA ARG A 261 8.27 11.77 -11.18
C ARG A 261 8.27 11.45 -9.70
N PHE A 262 8.82 12.31 -8.85
CA PHE A 262 8.88 12.04 -7.41
C PHE A 262 7.47 12.00 -6.78
N ASP A 263 7.09 10.86 -6.18
CA ASP A 263 5.78 10.71 -5.53
C ASP A 263 5.81 11.25 -4.08
N HIS A 264 5.47 12.53 -3.94
CA HIS A 264 5.30 13.20 -2.65
C HIS A 264 4.36 12.49 -1.70
N ARG A 265 3.33 11.81 -2.20
CA ARG A 265 2.33 11.17 -1.33
C ARG A 265 2.93 9.95 -0.66
N PHE A 266 3.76 9.21 -1.38
CA PHE A 266 4.52 8.11 -0.79
C PHE A 266 5.49 8.63 0.28
N ASN A 267 6.24 9.70 0.00
CA ASN A 267 7.13 10.31 0.99
C ASN A 267 6.38 10.75 2.26
N LYS A 268 5.27 11.49 2.10
CA LYS A 268 4.39 11.95 3.18
C LYS A 268 3.80 10.81 4.00
N PHE A 269 3.35 9.75 3.34
CA PHE A 269 2.85 8.54 4.00
C PHE A 269 3.94 7.90 4.87
N MET A 270 5.15 7.74 4.32
CA MET A 270 6.28 7.15 5.04
C MET A 270 6.70 8.01 6.24
N SER A 271 6.70 9.34 6.13
CA SER A 271 6.99 10.22 7.27
C SER A 271 5.99 10.05 8.42
N VAL A 272 4.69 10.07 8.11
CA VAL A 272 3.63 9.93 9.13
C VAL A 272 3.67 8.55 9.79
N SER A 273 3.82 7.49 8.98
CA SER A 273 3.99 6.12 9.48
C SER A 273 5.22 5.98 10.39
N ALA A 274 6.35 6.58 10.00
CA ALA A 274 7.57 6.55 10.80
C ALA A 274 7.44 7.34 12.11
N CYS A 275 6.78 8.50 12.11
CA CYS A 275 6.51 9.23 13.37
C CYS A 275 5.68 8.40 14.34
N LEU A 276 4.67 7.66 13.85
CA LEU A 276 3.87 6.74 14.68
C LEU A 276 4.77 5.69 15.33
N ARG A 277 5.60 5.02 14.53
CA ARG A 277 6.47 3.93 15.01
C ARG A 277 7.66 4.41 15.85
N ASN A 278 8.11 5.65 15.65
CA ASN A 278 9.18 6.28 16.44
C ASN A 278 8.67 6.95 17.73
N LYS A 279 7.37 6.83 18.04
CA LYS A 279 6.68 7.49 19.16
C LYS A 279 6.72 9.03 19.12
N GLU A 280 6.95 9.64 17.96
CA GLU A 280 6.88 11.09 17.75
C GLU A 280 5.44 11.53 17.46
N TYR A 281 4.52 11.26 18.38
CA TYR A 281 3.08 11.34 18.09
C TYR A 281 2.59 12.75 17.79
N ASP A 282 3.04 13.76 18.54
CA ASP A 282 2.62 15.15 18.34
C ASP A 282 3.08 15.70 16.98
N GLN A 283 4.34 15.45 16.62
CA GLN A 283 4.87 15.81 15.32
C GLN A 283 4.15 15.04 14.20
N GLY A 284 3.91 13.75 14.38
CA GLY A 284 3.16 12.93 13.44
C GLY A 284 1.75 13.47 13.20
N LEU A 285 1.04 13.92 14.25
CA LEU A 285 -0.29 14.51 14.14
C LEU A 285 -0.30 15.84 13.37
N LEU A 286 0.71 16.69 13.59
CA LEU A 286 0.88 17.93 12.84
C LEU A 286 1.12 17.65 11.35
N LEU A 287 2.07 16.77 11.04
CA LEU A 287 2.36 16.36 9.67
C LEU A 287 1.15 15.72 9.00
N ALA A 288 0.43 14.84 9.71
CA ALA A 288 -0.72 14.15 9.16
C ALA A 288 -1.85 15.12 8.78
N LYS A 289 -2.10 16.13 9.62
CA LYS A 289 -3.05 17.20 9.35
C LYS A 289 -2.72 17.98 8.08
N ASP A 290 -1.44 18.30 7.88
CA ASP A 290 -1.00 19.06 6.70
C ASP A 290 -1.00 18.20 5.43
N TYR A 291 -0.68 16.91 5.57
CA TYR A 291 -0.46 16.01 4.44
C TYR A 291 -1.74 15.38 3.89
N ILE A 292 -2.83 15.30 4.67
CA ILE A 292 -4.10 14.67 4.28
C ILE A 292 -4.64 15.15 2.92
N HIS A 293 -4.49 16.44 2.62
CA HIS A 293 -4.97 17.06 1.38
C HIS A 293 -4.23 16.59 0.11
N SER A 294 -3.09 15.90 0.28
CA SER A 294 -2.32 15.34 -0.84
C SER A 294 -2.92 14.03 -1.37
N PHE A 295 -3.82 13.41 -0.60
CA PHE A 295 -4.44 12.13 -0.92
C PHE A 295 -5.85 12.31 -1.47
N ASP A 296 -6.20 11.54 -2.50
CA ASP A 296 -7.55 11.53 -3.07
C ASP A 296 -8.48 10.73 -2.15
N THR A 297 -9.54 11.36 -1.64
CA THR A 297 -10.51 10.73 -0.71
C THR A 297 -11.23 9.53 -1.30
N ALA A 298 -11.25 9.39 -2.63
CA ALA A 298 -11.80 8.22 -3.32
C ALA A 298 -10.81 7.05 -3.45
N SER A 299 -9.56 7.19 -2.97
CA SER A 299 -8.48 6.22 -3.15
C SER A 299 -8.23 5.36 -1.91
N SER A 300 -7.79 4.11 -2.13
CA SER A 300 -7.32 3.23 -1.05
C SER A 300 -6.15 3.83 -0.25
N ASN A 301 -5.32 4.65 -0.90
CA ASN A 301 -4.17 5.28 -0.26
C ASN A 301 -4.61 6.32 0.79
N TRP A 302 -5.73 7.01 0.58
CA TRP A 302 -6.30 7.90 1.59
C TRP A 302 -6.73 7.13 2.84
N PHE A 303 -7.43 6.00 2.67
CA PHE A 303 -7.81 5.16 3.82
C PHE A 303 -6.59 4.61 4.56
N ALA A 304 -5.55 4.16 3.84
CA ALA A 304 -4.30 3.70 4.47
C ALA A 304 -3.57 4.83 5.22
N PHE A 305 -3.61 6.06 4.70
CA PHE A 305 -3.08 7.23 5.38
C PHE A 305 -3.87 7.56 6.65
N MET A 306 -5.21 7.52 6.57
CA MET A 306 -6.10 7.75 7.71
C MET A 306 -5.91 6.72 8.83
N GLU A 307 -5.56 5.47 8.52
CA GLU A 307 -5.21 4.48 9.55
C GLU A 307 -4.03 4.95 10.41
N ASN A 308 -2.94 5.42 9.80
CA ASN A 308 -1.80 5.96 10.54
C ASN A 308 -2.20 7.22 11.33
N TYR A 309 -3.04 8.07 10.76
CA TYR A 309 -3.49 9.29 11.44
C TYR A 309 -4.35 9.00 12.68
N VAL A 310 -5.28 8.06 12.58
CA VAL A 310 -6.08 7.59 13.70
C VAL A 310 -5.21 6.94 14.78
N LEU A 311 -4.28 6.07 14.38
CA LEU A 311 -3.37 5.41 15.32
C LEU A 311 -2.48 6.44 16.04
N LEU A 312 -1.98 7.47 15.35
CA LEU A 312 -1.26 8.58 15.99
C LEU A 312 -2.10 9.26 17.07
N ALA A 313 -3.37 9.54 16.81
CA ALA A 313 -4.27 10.17 17.78
C ALA A 313 -4.53 9.26 18.99
N ILE A 314 -4.74 7.96 18.75
CA ILE A 314 -4.93 6.96 19.81
C ILE A 314 -3.67 6.82 20.67
N HIS A 315 -2.50 6.71 20.03
CA HIS A 315 -1.20 6.58 20.71
C HIS A 315 -0.86 7.84 21.52
N ALA A 316 -1.22 9.03 21.03
CA ALA A 316 -1.12 10.29 21.76
C ALA A 316 -2.16 10.48 22.87
N LYS A 317 -3.01 9.48 23.16
CA LYS A 317 -4.16 9.57 24.08
C LYS A 317 -5.15 10.71 23.73
N LYS A 318 -5.16 11.19 22.47
CA LYS A 318 -6.09 12.23 21.96
C LYS A 318 -7.36 11.59 21.42
N TYR A 319 -8.10 10.89 22.27
CA TYR A 319 -9.24 10.07 21.87
C TYR A 319 -10.38 10.85 21.21
N GLU A 320 -10.60 12.12 21.58
CA GLU A 320 -11.58 12.98 20.91
C GLU A 320 -11.18 13.28 19.45
N THR A 321 -9.87 13.46 19.19
CA THR A 321 -9.36 13.64 17.84
C THR A 321 -9.52 12.36 17.02
N ALA A 322 -9.16 11.22 17.61
CA ALA A 322 -9.36 9.91 16.97
C ALA A 322 -10.84 9.68 16.59
N LEU A 323 -11.78 10.01 17.49
CA LEU A 323 -13.22 9.93 17.23
C LEU A 323 -13.64 10.76 16.00
N LYS A 324 -13.16 12.01 15.89
CA LYS A 324 -13.46 12.88 14.73
C LYS A 324 -12.95 12.26 13.42
N LEU A 325 -11.75 11.68 13.44
CA LEU A 325 -11.17 11.00 12.27
C LEU A 325 -11.96 9.74 11.87
N PHE A 326 -12.44 8.94 12.84
CA PHE A 326 -13.32 7.80 12.53
C PHE A 326 -14.62 8.25 11.84
N ILE A 327 -15.24 9.33 12.32
CA ILE A 327 -16.46 9.89 11.71
C ILE A 327 -16.19 10.33 10.26
N GLU A 328 -15.03 10.93 9.98
CA GLU A 328 -14.64 11.31 8.62
C GLU A 328 -14.48 10.10 7.69
N VAL A 329 -13.85 9.02 8.19
CA VAL A 329 -13.68 7.77 7.45
C VAL A 329 -15.02 7.09 7.18
N ASP A 330 -15.91 7.03 8.17
CA ASP A 330 -17.22 6.38 8.06
C ASP A 330 -18.16 7.12 7.10
N ARG A 331 -18.10 8.46 7.09
CA ARG A 331 -18.89 9.29 6.16
C ARG A 331 -18.39 9.22 4.72
N ASN A 332 -17.22 8.64 4.47
CA ASN A 332 -16.68 8.54 3.13
C ASN A 332 -17.42 7.44 2.32
N PRO A 333 -18.11 7.79 1.21
CA PRO A 333 -18.89 6.82 0.42
C PRO A 333 -18.07 5.65 -0.13
N PHE A 334 -16.74 5.82 -0.27
CA PHE A 334 -15.84 4.80 -0.78
C PHE A 334 -15.44 3.76 0.27
N PHE A 335 -15.77 3.96 1.55
CA PHE A 335 -15.53 2.98 2.61
C PHE A 335 -16.22 1.64 2.32
N THR A 336 -17.44 1.69 1.77
CA THR A 336 -18.21 0.50 1.37
C THR A 336 -17.53 -0.33 0.28
N LYS A 337 -16.64 0.28 -0.52
CA LYS A 337 -15.89 -0.38 -1.62
C LYS A 337 -14.57 -0.99 -1.16
N LEU A 338 -14.18 -0.79 0.10
CA LEU A 338 -12.96 -1.38 0.65
C LEU A 338 -13.07 -2.91 0.74
N ALA A 339 -11.91 -3.57 0.67
CA ALA A 339 -11.82 -5.01 0.87
C ALA A 339 -12.29 -5.40 2.27
N ARG A 340 -12.85 -6.61 2.41
CA ARG A 340 -13.36 -7.13 3.68
C ARG A 340 -12.33 -7.04 4.81
N LEU A 341 -11.09 -7.44 4.53
CA LEU A 341 -9.98 -7.38 5.50
C LEU A 341 -9.69 -5.96 6.00
N THR A 342 -9.77 -4.95 5.12
CA THR A 342 -9.58 -3.55 5.50
C THR A 342 -10.71 -3.09 6.42
N LYS A 343 -11.96 -3.47 6.14
CA LYS A 343 -13.10 -3.16 7.01
C LYS A 343 -12.99 -3.85 8.38
N GLU A 344 -12.61 -5.13 8.40
CA GLU A 344 -12.33 -5.89 9.63
C GLU A 344 -11.30 -5.15 10.51
N ARG A 345 -10.23 -4.63 9.90
CA ARG A 345 -9.20 -3.85 10.57
C ARG A 345 -9.73 -2.54 11.16
N TRP A 346 -10.49 -1.77 10.39
CA TRP A 346 -11.12 -0.53 10.86
C TRP A 346 -12.06 -0.78 12.04
N ASN A 347 -12.85 -1.86 11.99
CA ASN A 347 -13.74 -2.25 13.07
C ASN A 347 -12.97 -2.58 14.36
N LEU A 348 -11.80 -3.23 14.25
CA LEU A 348 -10.96 -3.50 15.41
C LEU A 348 -10.40 -2.20 16.02
N TYR A 349 -9.91 -1.26 15.21
CA TYR A 349 -9.45 0.05 15.69
C TYR A 349 -10.59 0.80 16.39
N ARG A 350 -11.79 0.77 15.81
CA ARG A 350 -13.00 1.37 16.38
C ARG A 350 -13.37 0.76 17.72
N SER A 351 -13.18 -0.54 17.89
CA SER A 351 -13.48 -1.26 19.13
C SER A 351 -12.53 -0.88 20.27
N TYR A 352 -11.24 -0.69 19.96
CA TYR A 352 -10.27 -0.15 20.91
C TYR A 352 -10.58 1.29 21.28
N GLN A 353 -10.93 2.13 20.30
CA GLN A 353 -11.36 3.51 20.53
C GLN A 353 -12.59 3.57 21.44
N TYR A 354 -13.59 2.72 21.19
CA TYR A 354 -14.79 2.66 22.03
C TYR A 354 -14.46 2.22 23.46
N PHE A 355 -13.55 1.25 23.63
CA PHE A 355 -13.18 0.76 24.95
C PHE A 355 -12.62 1.87 25.86
N VAL A 356 -11.75 2.74 25.31
CA VAL A 356 -11.12 3.85 26.05
C VAL A 356 -11.92 5.15 26.06
N TYR A 357 -12.76 5.38 25.04
CA TYR A 357 -13.60 6.56 24.93
C TYR A 357 -14.99 6.19 24.37
N PRO A 358 -15.90 5.72 25.23
CA PRO A 358 -17.22 5.26 24.81
C PRO A 358 -18.05 6.41 24.21
N HIS A 359 -18.48 6.27 22.96
CA HIS A 359 -19.37 7.21 22.31
C HIS A 359 -20.30 6.50 21.31
N GLU A 360 -21.60 6.79 21.37
CA GLU A 360 -22.64 6.09 20.60
C GLU A 360 -22.46 6.17 19.07
N ILE A 361 -21.86 7.24 18.56
CA ILE A 361 -21.64 7.45 17.12
C ILE A 361 -20.72 6.39 16.49
N LEU A 362 -19.94 5.66 17.31
CA LEU A 362 -19.10 4.57 16.85
C LEU A 362 -19.90 3.29 16.49
N PHE A 363 -21.20 3.23 16.79
CA PHE A 363 -22.03 2.02 16.71
C PHE A 363 -23.15 2.01 15.68
N THR A 364 -23.20 2.98 14.77
CA THR A 364 -24.30 3.04 13.79
C THR A 364 -24.41 1.80 12.89
N GLU A 365 -23.36 0.96 12.78
CA GLU A 365 -23.38 -0.28 11.97
C GLU A 365 -22.61 -1.49 12.58
N PHE A 366 -22.04 -1.37 13.79
CA PHE A 366 -21.10 -2.38 14.32
C PHE A 366 -21.47 -2.84 15.74
N ASN A 367 -21.56 -4.16 15.95
CA ASN A 367 -21.83 -4.75 17.26
C ASN A 367 -20.52 -5.14 17.97
N TYR A 368 -20.11 -4.30 18.92
CA TYR A 368 -18.94 -4.52 19.78
C TYR A 368 -18.98 -5.83 20.56
N GLN A 369 -20.17 -6.23 21.05
CA GLN A 369 -20.34 -7.48 21.80
C GLN A 369 -20.10 -8.70 20.89
N THR A 370 -20.45 -8.62 19.61
CA THR A 370 -20.16 -9.69 18.63
C THR A 370 -18.66 -9.85 18.40
N LEU A 371 -17.88 -8.77 18.30
CA LEU A 371 -16.42 -8.87 18.14
C LEU A 371 -15.75 -9.43 19.40
N VAL A 372 -16.19 -8.96 20.57
CA VAL A 372 -15.69 -9.44 21.85
C VAL A 372 -16.01 -10.93 22.07
N ALA A 373 -17.18 -11.40 21.64
CA ALA A 373 -17.56 -12.81 21.72
C ALA A 373 -16.94 -13.69 20.61
N SER A 374 -16.34 -13.08 19.57
CA SER A 374 -15.79 -13.84 18.44
C SER A 374 -14.52 -14.61 18.83
N VAL A 375 -14.39 -15.86 18.36
CA VAL A 375 -13.14 -16.61 18.49
C VAL A 375 -12.23 -16.20 17.32
N PRO A 376 -11.01 -15.69 17.53
CA PRO A 376 -10.13 -15.32 16.43
C PRO A 376 -9.83 -16.54 15.55
N GLU A 377 -10.20 -16.47 14.27
CA GLU A 377 -9.76 -17.47 13.31
C GLU A 377 -8.26 -17.31 13.04
N TYR A 378 -7.50 -18.40 13.18
CA TYR A 378 -6.07 -18.36 12.92
C TYR A 378 -5.80 -18.27 11.41
N SER A 379 -5.22 -17.16 10.99
CA SER A 379 -4.49 -17.05 9.73
C SER A 379 -3.10 -16.50 10.01
N LYS A 380 -2.07 -17.10 9.39
CA LYS A 380 -0.67 -16.63 9.49
C LYS A 380 -0.54 -15.16 9.09
N ASP A 381 -1.36 -14.69 8.15
CA ASP A 381 -1.38 -13.31 7.67
C ASP A 381 -2.10 -12.34 8.64
N LYS A 382 -2.71 -12.85 9.72
CA LYS A 382 -3.47 -12.08 10.72
C LYS A 382 -2.87 -12.13 12.13
N GLN A 383 -1.64 -12.61 12.30
CA GLN A 383 -1.05 -12.85 13.62
C GLN A 383 -1.12 -11.61 14.54
N GLY A 384 -0.72 -10.42 14.07
CA GLY A 384 -0.81 -9.18 14.85
C GLY A 384 -2.24 -8.76 15.19
N PHE A 385 -3.20 -8.92 14.27
CA PHE A 385 -4.62 -8.61 14.54
C PHE A 385 -5.24 -9.57 15.54
N ASN A 386 -4.88 -10.85 15.48
CA ASN A 386 -5.36 -11.84 16.44
C ASN A 386 -4.86 -11.53 17.85
N VAL A 387 -3.60 -11.08 17.99
CA VAL A 387 -3.06 -10.59 19.27
C VAL A 387 -3.89 -9.41 19.81
N ALA A 388 -4.16 -8.42 18.97
CA ALA A 388 -4.99 -7.29 19.39
C ALA A 388 -6.42 -7.72 19.78
N ILE A 389 -7.05 -8.68 19.08
CA ILE A 389 -8.37 -9.20 19.48
C ILE A 389 -8.29 -9.92 20.85
N LEU A 390 -7.24 -10.72 21.09
CA LEU A 390 -7.02 -11.40 22.38
C LEU A 390 -6.91 -10.40 23.53
N ILE A 391 -6.14 -9.33 23.35
CA ILE A 391 -5.97 -8.27 24.35
C ILE A 391 -7.29 -7.50 24.57
N LEU A 392 -8.00 -7.13 23.50
CA LEU A 392 -9.28 -6.43 23.62
C LEU A 392 -10.32 -7.26 24.40
N GLN A 393 -10.37 -8.57 24.17
CA GLN A 393 -11.28 -9.44 24.91
C GLN A 393 -10.91 -9.54 26.39
N PHE A 394 -9.62 -9.63 26.71
CA PHE A 394 -9.15 -9.56 28.09
C PHE A 394 -9.59 -8.25 28.75
N LEU A 395 -9.35 -7.12 28.10
CA LEU A 395 -9.75 -5.79 28.57
C LEU A 395 -11.26 -5.68 28.81
N TYR A 396 -12.08 -6.23 27.92
CA TYR A 396 -13.52 -6.24 28.05
C TYR A 396 -14.00 -6.99 29.30
N TYR A 397 -13.56 -8.25 29.48
CA TYR A 397 -14.01 -9.06 30.62
C TYR A 397 -13.47 -8.52 31.95
N LEU A 398 -12.27 -7.94 31.94
CA LEU A 398 -11.72 -7.24 33.10
C LEU A 398 -12.62 -6.08 33.51
N LYS A 399 -13.00 -5.22 32.56
CA LYS A 399 -13.91 -4.09 32.84
C LYS A 399 -15.30 -4.52 33.33
N LYS A 400 -15.78 -5.68 32.90
CA LYS A 400 -17.06 -6.27 33.33
C LYS A 400 -16.99 -6.93 34.72
N GLY A 401 -15.80 -7.21 35.25
CA GLY A 401 -15.62 -7.98 36.48
C GLY A 401 -15.92 -9.48 36.32
N ASP A 402 -15.90 -10.00 35.09
CA ASP A 402 -16.25 -11.40 34.77
C ASP A 402 -15.01 -12.30 34.88
N THR A 403 -14.66 -12.66 36.12
CA THR A 403 -13.43 -13.40 36.46
C THR A 403 -13.37 -14.78 35.82
N ASP A 404 -14.51 -15.48 35.74
CA ASP A 404 -14.58 -16.81 35.12
C ASP A 404 -14.25 -16.73 33.62
N SER A 405 -14.83 -15.76 32.90
CA SER A 405 -14.54 -15.56 31.48
C SER A 405 -13.08 -15.14 31.25
N LEU A 406 -12.50 -14.34 32.16
CA LEU A 406 -11.08 -13.97 32.12
C LEU A 406 -10.15 -15.17 32.25
N LEU A 407 -10.42 -16.08 33.20
CA LEU A 407 -9.64 -17.30 33.40
C LEU A 407 -9.62 -18.17 32.14
N HIS A 408 -10.79 -18.40 31.55
CA HIS A 408 -10.92 -19.13 30.28
C HIS A 408 -10.15 -18.43 29.16
N ARG A 409 -10.19 -17.08 29.12
CA ARG A 409 -9.49 -16.32 28.08
C ARG A 409 -7.98 -16.36 28.22
N ILE A 410 -7.44 -16.32 29.44
CA ILE A 410 -6.01 -16.47 29.69
C ILE A 410 -5.51 -17.83 29.20
N GLU A 411 -6.24 -18.92 29.48
CA GLU A 411 -5.82 -20.25 29.05
C GLU A 411 -5.86 -20.36 27.51
N ALA A 412 -6.88 -19.79 26.87
CA ALA A 412 -6.94 -19.69 25.41
C ALA A 412 -5.76 -18.87 24.84
N MET A 413 -5.40 -17.73 25.46
CA MET A 413 -4.23 -16.93 25.08
C MET A 413 -2.92 -17.71 25.22
N ARG A 414 -2.76 -18.48 26.31
CA ARG A 414 -1.58 -19.32 26.55
C ARG A 414 -1.45 -20.40 25.48
N LYS A 415 -2.54 -21.10 25.17
CA LYS A 415 -2.58 -22.12 24.11
C LYS A 415 -2.25 -21.50 22.76
N TYR A 416 -2.86 -20.35 22.43
CA TYR A 416 -2.59 -19.63 21.19
C TYR A 416 -1.12 -19.21 21.08
N ALA A 417 -0.54 -18.65 22.15
CA ALA A 417 0.87 -18.27 22.21
C ALA A 417 1.82 -19.47 22.06
N GLY A 418 1.51 -20.60 22.72
CA GLY A 418 2.31 -21.81 22.65
C GLY A 418 2.30 -22.48 21.27
N THR A 419 1.14 -22.52 20.60
CA THR A 419 0.95 -23.25 19.33
C THR A 419 1.36 -22.43 18.11
N HIS A 420 1.13 -21.11 18.12
CA HIS A 420 1.16 -20.33 16.88
C HIS A 420 2.22 -19.23 16.83
N LEU A 421 2.92 -18.96 17.94
CA LEU A 421 3.59 -17.66 18.13
C LEU A 421 5.02 -17.72 18.69
N ARG A 422 5.61 -18.91 18.88
CA ARG A 422 6.93 -19.09 19.53
C ARG A 422 8.10 -18.36 18.84
N ASP A 423 8.16 -18.35 17.50
CA ASP A 423 9.34 -17.82 16.76
C ASP A 423 9.14 -16.39 16.20
N ASN A 424 7.92 -15.88 16.23
CA ASN A 424 7.54 -14.62 15.56
C ASN A 424 7.26 -13.46 16.53
N PHE A 425 7.13 -13.71 17.83
CA PHE A 425 6.81 -12.66 18.78
C PHE A 425 7.99 -11.73 19.06
N SER A 426 7.72 -10.43 19.00
CA SER A 426 8.60 -9.43 19.57
C SER A 426 8.71 -9.63 21.09
N ASP A 427 9.75 -9.06 21.69
CA ASP A 427 9.87 -9.04 23.15
C ASP A 427 8.69 -8.29 23.78
N ARG A 428 8.15 -7.27 23.10
CA ARG A 428 7.01 -6.47 23.56
C ARG A 428 5.73 -7.29 23.65
N THR A 429 5.38 -8.06 22.61
CA THR A 429 4.21 -8.95 22.67
C THR A 429 4.35 -9.99 23.79
N ARG A 430 5.55 -10.55 23.97
CA ARG A 430 5.82 -11.50 25.06
C ARG A 430 5.65 -10.86 26.44
N ASP A 431 6.13 -9.64 26.60
CA ASP A 431 6.11 -8.96 27.89
C ASP A 431 4.69 -8.48 28.26
N ILE A 432 3.87 -8.00 27.32
CA ILE A 432 2.44 -7.72 27.61
C ILE A 432 1.66 -8.98 27.96
N PHE A 433 1.89 -10.12 27.28
CA PHE A 433 1.21 -11.38 27.64
C PHE A 433 1.56 -11.84 29.06
N LYS A 434 2.82 -11.70 29.47
CA LYS A 434 3.25 -11.99 30.85
C LYS A 434 2.56 -11.08 31.86
N LEU A 435 2.40 -9.79 31.53
CA LEU A 435 1.65 -8.84 32.36
C LEU A 435 0.17 -9.23 32.47
N LEU A 436 -0.49 -9.63 31.38
CA LEU A 436 -1.89 -10.11 31.44
C LEU A 436 -2.02 -11.36 32.33
N MET A 437 -1.08 -12.30 32.24
CA MET A 437 -1.05 -13.49 33.11
C MET A 437 -0.79 -13.14 34.58
N LEU A 438 -0.01 -12.07 34.85
CA LEU A 438 0.26 -11.60 36.20
C LEU A 438 -1.03 -11.11 36.89
N VAL A 439 -1.94 -10.45 36.15
CA VAL A 439 -3.22 -9.97 36.68
C VAL A 439 -4.01 -11.09 37.36
N VAL A 440 -4.17 -12.22 36.66
CA VAL A 440 -4.89 -13.38 37.19
C VAL A 440 -4.10 -14.07 38.30
N LYS A 441 -2.78 -14.17 38.16
CA LYS A 441 -1.92 -14.82 39.16
C LYS A 441 -1.98 -14.11 40.53
N GLU A 442 -2.11 -12.80 40.51
CA GLU A 442 -2.16 -11.96 41.70
C GLU A 442 -3.60 -11.63 42.11
N ASP A 443 -4.58 -12.43 41.65
CA ASP A 443 -6.00 -12.33 42.01
C ASP A 443 -6.56 -10.91 41.86
N PHE A 444 -6.22 -10.28 40.72
CA PHE A 444 -6.67 -8.93 40.35
C PHE A 444 -6.27 -7.81 41.34
N GLN A 445 -5.27 -8.04 42.20
CA GLN A 445 -4.80 -7.05 43.17
C GLN A 445 -3.91 -5.97 42.51
N PRO A 446 -4.36 -4.72 42.35
CA PRO A 446 -3.67 -3.71 41.55
C PRO A 446 -2.29 -3.33 42.12
N VAL A 447 -2.16 -3.26 43.45
CA VAL A 447 -0.88 -2.91 44.12
C VAL A 447 0.17 -3.99 43.91
N LEU A 448 -0.21 -5.26 44.04
CA LEU A 448 0.70 -6.40 43.81
C LEU A 448 1.08 -6.52 42.34
N CYS A 449 0.10 -6.39 41.44
CA CYS A 449 0.33 -6.37 39.99
C CYS A 449 1.33 -5.28 39.60
N ARG A 450 1.12 -4.04 40.09
CA ARG A 450 2.03 -2.92 39.81
C ARG A 450 3.45 -3.21 40.31
N LYS A 451 3.59 -3.70 41.55
CA LYS A 451 4.91 -4.01 42.15
C LYS A 451 5.65 -5.12 41.39
N LYS A 452 4.96 -6.22 41.09
CA LYS A 452 5.56 -7.41 40.44
C LYS A 452 5.72 -7.24 38.92
N GLY A 453 4.87 -6.43 38.29
CA GLY A 453 4.89 -6.15 36.85
C GLY A 453 5.88 -5.06 36.44
N ARG A 454 6.43 -4.30 37.40
CA ARG A 454 7.30 -3.14 37.16
C ARG A 454 8.40 -3.38 36.13
N TYR A 455 9.16 -4.45 36.28
CA TYR A 455 10.25 -4.78 35.36
C TYR A 455 9.77 -4.97 33.91
N LEU A 456 8.65 -5.68 33.72
CA LEU A 456 8.09 -5.90 32.38
C LEU A 456 7.52 -4.60 31.78
N TYR A 457 6.91 -3.76 32.61
CA TYR A 457 6.41 -2.45 32.19
C TYR A 457 7.54 -1.51 31.76
N GLU A 458 8.63 -1.41 32.54
CA GLU A 458 9.81 -0.62 32.20
C GLU A 458 10.41 -1.10 30.85
N LYS A 459 10.49 -2.41 30.62
CA LYS A 459 10.87 -2.95 29.30
C LYS A 459 9.94 -2.52 28.17
N LEU A 460 8.63 -2.46 28.40
CA LEU A 460 7.69 -1.94 27.40
C LEU A 460 7.86 -0.44 27.13
N GLN A 461 8.45 0.33 28.05
CA GLN A 461 8.75 1.74 27.79
C GLN A 461 10.03 1.90 26.96
N ASP A 462 11.08 1.16 27.34
CA ASP A 462 12.43 1.31 26.79
C ASP A 462 12.66 0.59 25.46
N VAL A 463 11.94 -0.52 25.20
CA VAL A 463 12.13 -1.28 23.97
C VAL A 463 11.42 -0.58 22.82
N ALA A 464 12.21 -0.12 21.84
CA ALA A 464 11.72 0.41 20.59
C ALA A 464 10.73 -0.59 19.94
N PRO A 465 9.63 -0.11 19.32
CA PRO A 465 8.73 -0.99 18.58
C PRO A 465 9.53 -1.80 17.57
N PRO A 466 9.31 -3.12 17.46
CA PRO A 466 10.04 -3.91 16.50
C PRO A 466 9.80 -3.39 15.07
N GLY A 467 10.77 -3.64 14.19
CA GLY A 467 10.58 -3.45 12.76
C GLY A 467 9.45 -4.33 12.22
N ASP A 468 9.00 -4.03 11.01
CA ASP A 468 7.94 -4.80 10.33
C ASP A 468 8.34 -6.25 10.02
N ALA A 469 9.59 -6.63 10.28
CA ALA A 469 10.03 -8.01 10.31
C ALA A 469 9.23 -8.89 11.29
N TYR A 470 8.52 -8.35 12.28
CA TYR A 470 7.85 -9.14 13.33
C TYR A 470 6.31 -9.20 13.24
N ALA A 471 5.71 -8.58 12.20
CA ALA A 471 4.25 -8.57 11.96
C ALA A 471 3.39 -8.09 13.16
N GLU A 472 3.89 -7.13 13.92
CA GLU A 472 3.23 -6.60 15.12
C GLU A 472 2.45 -5.30 14.87
N ILE A 473 1.26 -5.21 15.48
CA ILE A 473 0.35 -4.05 15.42
C ILE A 473 -0.14 -3.74 16.83
N GLU A 474 0.34 -2.63 17.38
CA GLU A 474 -0.15 -2.06 18.65
C GLU A 474 -1.19 -0.97 18.34
N ILE A 475 -2.47 -1.26 18.61
CA ILE A 475 -3.54 -0.26 18.39
C ILE A 475 -3.49 0.81 19.48
N ILE A 476 -3.36 0.37 20.73
CA ILE A 476 -2.94 1.19 21.86
C ILE A 476 -1.58 0.64 22.29
N PRO A 477 -0.58 1.51 22.59
CA PRO A 477 0.71 1.05 23.12
C PRO A 477 0.55 0.13 24.32
N TYR A 478 1.32 -0.95 24.39
CA TYR A 478 1.15 -1.93 25.48
C TYR A 478 1.42 -1.36 26.87
N GLU A 479 2.35 -0.41 27.00
CA GLU A 479 2.57 0.34 28.23
C GLU A 479 1.31 1.10 28.68
N HIS A 480 0.56 1.69 27.75
CA HIS A 480 -0.70 2.35 28.04
C HIS A 480 -1.80 1.34 28.38
N ILE A 481 -1.85 0.20 27.70
CA ILE A 481 -2.79 -0.89 28.03
C ILE A 481 -2.55 -1.37 29.46
N TRP A 482 -1.30 -1.52 29.89
CA TRP A 482 -0.98 -1.92 31.25
C TRP A 482 -1.45 -0.89 32.29
N GLU A 483 -1.27 0.40 32.02
CA GLU A 483 -1.80 1.48 32.87
C GLU A 483 -3.33 1.37 32.99
N ILE A 484 -4.04 1.23 31.86
CA ILE A 484 -5.50 1.11 31.83
C ILE A 484 -5.97 -0.12 32.63
N ILE A 485 -5.27 -1.26 32.53
CA ILE A 485 -5.57 -2.47 33.30
C ILE A 485 -5.48 -2.19 34.82
N LEU A 486 -4.42 -1.51 35.25
CA LEU A 486 -4.23 -1.17 36.66
C LEU A 486 -5.30 -0.20 37.17
N GLU A 487 -5.71 0.77 36.34
CA GLU A 487 -6.78 1.73 36.65
C GLU A 487 -8.13 1.02 36.83
N ILE A 488 -8.52 0.14 35.90
CA ILE A 488 -9.77 -0.62 35.99
C ILE A 488 -9.83 -1.45 37.26
N MET A 489 -8.75 -2.17 37.60
CA MET A 489 -8.71 -2.96 38.83
C MET A 489 -8.78 -2.09 40.08
N ALA A 490 -8.14 -0.91 40.07
CA ALA A 490 -8.21 0.02 41.19
C ALA A 490 -9.63 0.54 41.41
N GLU A 491 -10.34 0.95 40.35
CA GLU A 491 -11.74 1.39 40.43
C GLU A 491 -12.66 0.31 40.99
N GLN A 492 -12.46 -0.95 40.59
CA GLN A 492 -13.24 -2.10 41.07
C GLN A 492 -12.95 -2.48 42.53
N THR A 493 -11.78 -2.10 43.07
CA THR A 493 -11.44 -2.38 44.48
C THR A 493 -12.05 -1.35 45.45
N VAL A 494 -12.50 -0.19 44.93
CA VAL A 494 -13.10 0.90 45.71
C VAL A 494 -14.63 0.79 45.80
N LEU A 495 -15.26 0.00 44.94
CA LEU A 495 -16.68 -0.36 44.96
C LEU A 495 -16.92 -1.63 45.77
#